data_AF-A0A941WZ25-F1
#
_entry.id   AF-A0A941WZ25-F1
#
_cell.length_a   1.000
_cell.length_b   1.000
_cell.length_c   1.000
_cell.angle_alpha   90.00
_cell.angle_beta   90.00
_cell.angle_gamma   90.00
#
_symmetry.space_group_name_H-M   'P 1'
#
loop_
_entity.id
_entity.type
_entity.pdbx_description
1 polymer ?
#
loop_
_entity_poly.entity_id
_entity_poly.type
_entity_poly.pdbx_seq_one_letter_code
_entity_poly.pdbx_strand_id
1 'polypeptide(L)'
;MKYQPECKFCHRLTMNVDNQEFNSQEEASEYGTLNCNCEEAKANQVKLKSIKKLNEYIDNLENSFQDNNIELSEEIKTMLKKIGMHVLEQDCIISYNFPPLKISFSLNKNGNLVISTVFTESKKTQL
;
A
#
# COMPACT_ATOMS: atom_id res chain seq x y z
N MET A 1 23.93 23.71 6.16
CA MET A 1 23.81 22.69 7.23
C MET A 1 23.94 21.32 6.57
N LYS A 2 24.66 20.38 7.18
CA LYS A 2 24.69 18.98 6.70
C LYS A 2 23.61 18.22 7.47
N TYR A 3 22.58 17.73 6.76
CA TYR A 3 21.51 16.96 7.38
C TYR A 3 21.98 15.55 7.70
N GLN A 4 21.51 15.01 8.81
CA GLN A 4 21.94 13.70 9.31
C GLN A 4 20.83 12.66 9.14
N PRO A 5 21.14 11.50 8.55
CA PRO A 5 20.14 10.45 8.30
C PRO A 5 19.87 9.66 9.58
N GLU A 6 19.05 10.26 10.41
CA GLU A 6 18.67 9.75 11.72
C GLU A 6 17.28 9.10 11.66
N CYS A 7 17.13 7.90 12.22
CA CYS A 7 15.81 7.27 12.30
C CYS A 7 14.82 8.15 13.11
N LYS A 8 13.64 8.45 12.54
CA LYS A 8 12.56 9.22 13.19
C LYS A 8 12.02 8.57 14.48
N PHE A 9 12.28 7.28 14.70
CA PHE A 9 11.77 6.52 15.85
C PHE A 9 12.82 6.33 16.95
N CYS A 10 13.97 5.75 16.62
CA CYS A 10 14.99 5.40 17.61
C CYS A 10 16.17 6.37 17.65
N HIS A 11 16.15 7.42 16.82
CA HIS A 11 17.14 8.48 16.79
C HIS A 11 18.59 8.00 16.50
N ARG A 12 18.74 6.79 15.97
CA ARG A 12 20.04 6.24 15.58
C ARG A 12 20.45 6.76 14.21
N LEU A 13 21.70 7.19 14.12
CA LEU A 13 22.34 7.60 12.86
C LEU A 13 22.67 6.37 12.01
N THR A 14 22.31 6.41 10.73
CA THR A 14 22.82 5.46 9.74
C THR A 14 24.27 5.84 9.43
N MET A 15 25.22 4.95 9.72
CA MET A 15 26.67 5.28 9.64
C MET A 15 27.30 5.07 8.26
N ASN A 16 26.59 4.45 7.30
CA ASN A 16 27.11 4.10 5.97
C ASN A 16 26.34 4.84 4.86
N VAL A 17 26.53 6.16 4.76
CA VAL A 17 25.74 7.03 3.86
C VAL A 17 26.64 7.86 2.95
N ASP A 18 27.76 7.27 2.59
CA ASP A 18 28.82 7.94 1.84
C ASP A 18 28.28 8.50 0.51
N ASN A 19 28.52 9.79 0.29
CA ASN A 19 28.12 10.58 -0.88
C ASN A 19 26.62 10.84 -1.06
N GLN A 20 25.77 10.57 -0.07
CA GLN A 20 24.37 10.98 -0.13
C GLN A 20 24.20 12.42 0.40
N GLU A 21 23.76 13.32 -0.47
CA GLU A 21 23.33 14.67 -0.07
C GLU A 21 21.81 14.70 0.07
N PHE A 22 21.33 15.35 1.13
CA PHE A 22 19.90 15.54 1.41
C PHE A 22 19.55 17.02 1.28
N ASN A 23 18.35 17.33 0.82
CA ASN A 23 17.87 18.70 0.65
C ASN A 23 17.22 19.24 1.93
N SER A 24 16.79 18.35 2.84
CA SER A 24 16.18 18.71 4.12
C SER A 24 16.50 17.69 5.23
N GLN A 25 16.27 18.10 6.48
CA GLN A 25 16.38 17.18 7.62
C GLN A 25 15.30 16.10 7.57
N GLU A 26 14.12 16.41 7.05
CA GLU A 26 13.03 15.44 6.92
C GLU A 26 13.40 14.32 5.94
N GLU A 27 13.95 14.67 4.78
CA GLU A 27 14.45 13.73 3.78
C GLU A 27 15.56 12.83 4.36
N ALA A 28 16.51 13.43 5.08
CA ALA A 28 17.56 12.68 5.76
C ALA A 28 16.97 11.71 6.79
N SER A 29 16.02 12.16 7.60
CA SER A 29 15.40 11.31 8.61
C SER A 29 14.54 10.19 8.02
N GLU A 30 13.89 10.42 6.87
CA GLU A 30 13.21 9.35 6.12
C GLU A 30 14.19 8.29 5.65
N TYR A 31 15.30 8.71 5.05
CA TYR A 31 16.36 7.79 4.66
C TYR A 31 16.89 7.02 5.87
N GLY A 32 17.16 7.70 6.98
CA GLY A 32 17.61 7.09 8.24
C GLY A 32 16.61 6.03 8.73
N THR A 33 15.32 6.33 8.65
CA THR A 33 14.23 5.42 9.06
C THR A 33 14.09 4.20 8.14
N LEU A 34 14.22 4.38 6.83
CA LEU A 34 14.12 3.31 5.84
C LEU A 34 15.28 2.32 5.91
N ASN A 35 16.42 2.74 6.47
CA ASN A 35 17.62 1.92 6.62
C ASN A 35 17.87 1.46 8.07
N CYS A 36 16.98 1.81 9.01
CA CYS A 36 17.11 1.43 10.40
C CYS A 36 16.54 0.04 10.68
N ASN A 37 17.12 -0.65 11.67
CA ASN A 37 16.72 -1.99 12.10
C ASN A 37 15.94 -2.03 13.43
N CYS A 38 15.57 -0.88 14.01
CA CYS A 38 14.71 -0.86 15.20
C CYS A 38 13.29 -1.39 14.88
N GLU A 39 12.56 -1.81 15.90
CA GLU A 39 11.26 -2.45 15.74
C GLU A 39 10.24 -1.54 15.04
N GLU A 40 10.19 -0.28 15.44
CA GLU A 40 9.29 0.73 14.88
C GLU A 40 9.65 1.06 13.42
N ALA A 41 10.95 1.15 13.11
CA ALA A 41 11.40 1.36 11.73
C ALA A 41 11.04 0.17 10.85
N LYS A 42 11.22 -1.06 11.33
CA LYS A 42 10.80 -2.28 10.62
C LYS A 42 9.29 -2.31 10.39
N ALA A 43 8.51 -1.99 11.42
CA ALA A 43 7.05 -1.90 11.31
C ALA A 43 6.64 -0.83 10.28
N ASN A 44 7.26 0.35 10.30
CA ASN A 44 7.02 1.40 9.32
C ASN A 44 7.41 0.99 7.90
N GLN A 45 8.55 0.32 7.71
CA GLN A 45 8.97 -0.21 6.41
C GLN A 45 7.98 -1.25 5.86
N VAL A 46 7.45 -2.13 6.73
CA VAL A 46 6.39 -3.08 6.35
C VAL A 46 5.13 -2.33 5.94
N LYS A 47 4.69 -1.33 6.72
CA LYS A 47 3.52 -0.49 6.39
C LYS A 47 3.70 0.19 5.03
N LEU A 48 4.84 0.81 4.77
CA LEU A 48 5.15 1.48 3.50
C LEU A 48 5.17 0.50 2.32
N LYS A 49 5.73 -0.69 2.48
CA LYS A 49 5.68 -1.74 1.46
C LYS A 49 4.24 -2.16 1.14
N SER A 50 3.39 -2.30 2.15
CA SER A 50 1.98 -2.62 1.96
C SER A 50 1.21 -1.50 1.24
N ILE A 51 1.46 -0.23 1.59
CA ILE A 51 0.86 0.93 0.91
C ILE A 51 1.30 0.98 -0.56
N LYS A 52 2.59 0.75 -0.84
CA LYS A 52 3.09 0.71 -2.22
C LYS A 52 2.39 -0.36 -3.05
N LYS A 53 2.28 -1.59 -2.51
CA LYS A 53 1.56 -2.70 -3.16
C LYS A 53 0.09 -2.39 -3.38
N LEU A 54 -0.58 -1.74 -2.41
CA LEU A 54 -1.96 -1.28 -2.56
C LEU A 54 -2.09 -0.33 -3.74
N ASN A 55 -1.24 0.69 -3.82
CA ASN A 55 -1.27 1.66 -4.92
C ASN A 55 -1.04 0.98 -6.27
N GLU A 56 0.02 0.17 -6.38
CA GLU A 56 0.33 -0.59 -7.61
C GLU A 56 -0.81 -1.50 -8.03
N TYR A 57 -1.46 -2.18 -7.08
CA TYR A 57 -2.60 -3.05 -7.38
C TYR A 57 -3.80 -2.24 -7.90
N ILE A 58 -4.17 -1.15 -7.23
CA ILE A 58 -5.33 -0.33 -7.62
C ILE A 58 -5.09 0.36 -8.98
N ASP A 59 -3.88 0.86 -9.21
CA ASP A 59 -3.52 1.52 -10.47
C ASP A 59 -3.55 0.56 -11.65
N ASN A 60 -3.28 -0.74 -11.40
CA ASN A 60 -3.31 -1.80 -12.41
C ASN A 60 -4.56 -2.68 -12.33
N LEU A 61 -5.56 -2.32 -11.52
CA LEU A 61 -6.71 -3.18 -11.25
C LEU A 61 -7.52 -3.46 -12.52
N GLU A 62 -7.58 -2.47 -13.41
CA GLU A 62 -8.26 -2.56 -14.72
C GLU A 62 -7.70 -3.69 -15.59
N ASN A 63 -6.39 -3.96 -15.50
CA ASN A 63 -5.74 -5.04 -16.24
C ASN A 63 -6.22 -6.43 -15.81
N SER A 64 -6.84 -6.56 -14.63
CA SER A 64 -7.40 -7.83 -14.14
C SER A 64 -8.80 -8.13 -14.68
N PHE A 65 -9.45 -7.16 -15.32
CA PHE A 65 -10.80 -7.30 -15.83
C PHE A 65 -10.79 -7.94 -17.21
N GLN A 66 -10.82 -9.28 -17.25
CA GLN A 66 -10.85 -10.08 -18.48
C GLN A 66 -11.91 -9.60 -19.49
N ASP A 67 -11.52 -8.79 -20.48
CA ASP A 67 -12.32 -8.29 -21.61
C ASP A 67 -13.61 -7.51 -21.27
N ASN A 68 -13.82 -7.08 -20.03
CA ASN A 68 -15.10 -6.46 -19.61
C ASN A 68 -15.18 -4.94 -19.86
N ASN A 69 -14.15 -4.33 -20.44
CA ASN A 69 -14.11 -2.88 -20.73
C ASN A 69 -14.50 -2.00 -19.52
N ILE A 70 -14.14 -2.46 -18.32
CA ILE A 70 -14.46 -1.78 -17.06
C ILE A 70 -13.35 -0.75 -16.79
N GLU A 71 -13.72 0.52 -16.82
CA GLU A 71 -12.85 1.63 -16.43
C GLU A 71 -13.16 2.06 -14.99
N LEU A 72 -12.11 2.24 -14.20
CA LEU A 72 -12.14 2.80 -12.87
C LEU A 72 -11.77 4.28 -12.96
N SER A 73 -12.72 5.16 -12.66
CA SER A 73 -12.43 6.57 -12.53
C SER A 73 -11.39 6.82 -11.42
N GLU A 74 -10.66 7.92 -11.53
CA GLU A 74 -9.68 8.34 -10.50
C GLU A 74 -10.33 8.51 -9.12
N GLU A 75 -11.60 8.88 -9.06
CA GLU A 75 -12.36 8.97 -7.82
C GLU A 75 -12.56 7.58 -7.18
N ILE A 76 -12.90 6.57 -7.99
CA ILE A 76 -13.02 5.18 -7.52
C ILE A 76 -11.64 4.65 -7.08
N LYS A 77 -10.58 4.87 -7.88
CA LYS A 77 -9.20 4.49 -7.49
C LYS A 77 -8.80 5.12 -6.16
N THR A 78 -9.10 6.41 -5.98
CA THR A 78 -8.81 7.14 -4.73
C THR A 78 -9.59 6.56 -3.54
N MET A 79 -10.87 6.25 -3.72
CA MET A 79 -11.69 5.62 -2.69
C MET A 79 -11.17 4.23 -2.32
N LEU A 80 -10.82 3.39 -3.31
CA LEU A 80 -10.28 2.05 -3.06
C LEU A 80 -8.94 2.10 -2.31
N LYS A 81 -8.07 3.07 -2.63
CA LYS A 81 -6.84 3.35 -1.87
C LYS A 81 -7.14 3.72 -0.42
N LYS A 82 -8.13 4.58 -0.17
CA LYS A 82 -8.57 4.94 1.19
C LYS A 82 -9.11 3.74 1.96
N ILE A 83 -9.92 2.88 1.32
CA ILE A 83 -10.44 1.64 1.92
C ILE A 83 -9.28 0.70 2.30
N GLY A 84 -8.35 0.47 1.37
CA GLY A 84 -7.19 -0.39 1.62
C GLY A 84 -6.29 0.12 2.74
N MET A 85 -6.11 1.44 2.84
CA MET A 85 -5.41 2.07 3.97
C MET A 85 -6.14 1.86 5.29
N HIS A 86 -7.46 2.04 5.33
CA HIS A 86 -8.24 1.82 6.53
C HIS A 86 -8.17 0.37 7.02
N VAL A 87 -8.21 -0.60 6.11
CA VAL A 87 -8.02 -2.03 6.42
C VAL A 87 -6.64 -2.30 7.01
N LEU A 88 -5.58 -1.70 6.47
CA LEU A 88 -4.22 -1.81 7.01
C LEU A 88 -4.08 -1.23 8.43
N GLU A 89 -4.89 -0.23 8.78
CA GLU A 89 -4.81 0.44 10.07
C GLU A 89 -5.70 -0.18 11.14
N GLN A 90 -6.86 -0.73 10.76
CA GLN A 90 -7.87 -1.24 11.68
C GLN A 90 -7.94 -2.77 11.73
N ASP A 91 -7.13 -3.48 10.94
CA ASP A 91 -7.16 -4.95 10.82
C ASP A 91 -8.59 -5.49 10.63
N CYS A 92 -9.26 -4.96 9.61
CA CYS A 92 -10.66 -5.27 9.32
C CYS A 92 -10.87 -5.78 7.90
N ILE A 93 -12.07 -6.29 7.61
CA ILE A 93 -12.45 -6.76 6.27
C ILE A 93 -13.49 -5.81 5.71
N ILE A 94 -13.24 -5.27 4.51
CA ILE A 94 -14.18 -4.39 3.81
C ILE A 94 -14.41 -4.93 2.41
N SER A 95 -15.66 -4.88 1.96
CA SER A 95 -16.03 -5.19 0.58
C SER A 95 -16.75 -4.01 -0.05
N TYR A 96 -16.38 -3.67 -1.27
CA TYR A 96 -17.02 -2.66 -2.09
C TYR A 96 -17.66 -3.34 -3.31
N ASN A 97 -18.96 -3.14 -3.48
CA ASN A 97 -19.69 -3.62 -4.65
C ASN A 97 -19.60 -2.54 -5.74
N PHE A 98 -18.93 -2.86 -6.84
CA PHE A 98 -18.78 -2.05 -8.04
C PHE A 98 -19.25 -2.86 -9.25
N PRO A 99 -20.56 -2.99 -9.50
CA PRO A 99 -21.08 -3.92 -10.51
C PRO A 99 -20.39 -3.75 -11.88
N PRO A 100 -20.02 -4.86 -12.56
CA PRO A 100 -20.32 -6.26 -12.22
C PRO A 100 -19.28 -6.90 -11.27
N LEU A 101 -18.52 -6.11 -10.52
CA LEU A 101 -17.46 -6.57 -9.63
C LEU A 101 -17.83 -6.39 -8.17
N LYS A 102 -17.27 -7.27 -7.35
CA LYS A 102 -17.11 -7.08 -5.92
C LYS A 102 -15.62 -7.10 -5.61
N ILE A 103 -15.14 -6.05 -4.94
CA ILE A 103 -13.74 -5.89 -4.53
C ILE A 103 -13.70 -6.05 -3.02
N SER A 104 -12.94 -7.00 -2.51
CA SER A 104 -12.78 -7.25 -1.08
C SER A 104 -11.34 -7.03 -0.64
N PHE A 105 -11.19 -6.38 0.51
CA PHE A 105 -9.94 -6.03 1.17
C PHE A 105 -9.88 -6.74 2.52
N SER A 106 -8.75 -7.38 2.81
CA SER A 106 -8.51 -8.07 4.09
C SER A 106 -7.03 -8.14 4.39
N LEU A 107 -6.64 -8.44 5.63
CA LEU A 107 -5.27 -8.80 5.97
C LEU A 107 -5.12 -10.31 6.06
N ASN A 108 -3.99 -10.84 5.57
CA ASN A 108 -3.62 -12.23 5.85
C ASN A 108 -3.01 -12.37 7.25
N LYS A 109 -2.75 -13.62 7.69
CA LYS A 109 -2.14 -13.92 9.00
C LYS A 109 -0.79 -13.24 9.26
N ASN A 110 -0.12 -12.79 8.20
CA ASN A 110 1.17 -12.09 8.27
C ASN A 110 1.00 -10.56 8.21
N GLY A 111 -0.22 -10.03 8.34
CA GLY A 111 -0.53 -8.60 8.30
C GLY A 111 -0.39 -7.96 6.91
N ASN A 112 -0.34 -8.77 5.83
CA ASN A 112 -0.27 -8.22 4.47
C ASN A 112 -1.67 -8.05 3.90
N LEU A 113 -1.89 -6.92 3.23
CA LEU A 113 -3.13 -6.66 2.51
C LEU A 113 -3.32 -7.65 1.37
N VAL A 114 -4.51 -8.26 1.33
CA VAL A 114 -5.02 -9.12 0.28
C VAL A 114 -6.23 -8.42 -0.34
N ILE A 115 -6.18 -8.26 -1.66
CA ILE A 115 -7.25 -7.66 -2.45
C ILE A 115 -7.75 -8.71 -3.43
N SER A 116 -9.04 -9.00 -3.39
CA SER A 116 -9.69 -9.99 -4.24
C SER A 116 -10.84 -9.39 -5.02
N THR A 117 -10.91 -9.69 -6.31
CA THR A 117 -12.00 -9.29 -7.20
C THR A 117 -12.83 -10.51 -7.60
N VAL A 118 -14.15 -10.37 -7.56
CA VAL A 118 -15.09 -11.41 -7.99
C VAL A 118 -16.14 -10.77 -8.89
N PHE A 119 -16.40 -11.38 -10.05
CA PHE A 119 -17.53 -10.99 -10.90
C PHE A 119 -18.83 -11.44 -10.24
N THR A 120 -19.73 -10.49 -10.01
CA THR A 120 -21.05 -10.73 -9.40
C THR A 120 -22.03 -11.38 -10.38
N GLU A 121 -21.76 -11.28 -11.68
CA GLU A 121 -22.48 -12.05 -12.69
C GLU A 121 -21.85 -13.44 -12.82
N SER A 122 -22.48 -14.43 -12.20
CA SER A 122 -22.33 -15.81 -12.64
C SER A 122 -22.79 -15.84 -14.10
N LYS A 123 -21.94 -16.18 -15.06
CA LYS A 123 -22.41 -16.68 -16.36
C LYS A 123 -23.42 -17.78 -16.03
N LYS A 124 -24.72 -17.48 -16.15
CA LYS A 124 -25.75 -18.51 -16.21
C LYS A 124 -25.39 -19.29 -17.47
N THR A 125 -24.70 -20.42 -17.30
CA THR A 125 -24.61 -21.42 -18.34
C THR A 125 -26.05 -21.84 -18.62
N GLN A 126 -26.65 -21.26 -19.65
CA GLN A 126 -27.84 -21.81 -20.26
C GLN A 126 -27.38 -23.13 -20.89
N LEU A 127 -27.65 -24.23 -20.18
CA LEU A 127 -27.68 -25.58 -20.72
C LEU A 127 -29.05 -25.82 -21.34
#